data_AF-A0A1G9J5D4-F1
#
_entry.id   AF-A0A1G9J5D4-F1
#
_cell.length_a   1.000
_cell.length_b   1.000
_cell.length_c   1.000
_cell.angle_alpha   90.00
_cell.angle_beta   90.00
_cell.angle_gamma   90.00
#
_symmetry.space_group_name_H-M   'P 1'
#
loop_
_entity.id
_entity.type
_entity.pdbx_description
1 polymer ?
#
loop_
_entity_poly.entity_id
_entity_poly.type
_entity_poly.pdbx_seq_one_letter_code
_entity_poly.pdbx_strand_id
1 'polypeptide(L)'
;PTSEVGKITKSTPMGSLDAPFNPVSLAIGAEAGFVARTVDSDRKHLTDVLRQAAAHPGTALVEIYQNCNIFNDGAFEVLKDKQQAEEAVIRLEHGQPIRFGAPLDDGLGHKGVVRDPATGDLKVVDVTPDNASHLLIHNTRTASPTTAFALSRLADPDTLHHTPIGVLRSVDRPVYDTLMAGQLDTAIEQNGKGDLAALLAGKDTWTVETSS
;
A
#
# COMPACT_ATOMS: atom_id res chain seq x y z
N PRO A 1 13.00 2.41 -9.96
CA PRO A 1 13.47 1.52 -8.87
C PRO A 1 12.64 0.24 -8.67
N THR A 2 11.60 0.03 -9.48
CA THR A 2 10.78 -1.21 -9.50
C THR A 2 11.04 -2.06 -10.73
N SER A 3 12.01 -1.69 -11.58
CA SER A 3 12.39 -2.47 -12.76
C SER A 3 13.01 -3.81 -12.34
N GLU A 4 12.71 -4.90 -13.06
CA GLU A 4 13.32 -6.19 -12.77
C GLU A 4 14.83 -6.16 -13.00
N VAL A 5 15.57 -7.01 -12.27
CA VAL A 5 17.00 -7.22 -12.52
C VAL A 5 17.17 -7.76 -13.95
N GLY A 6 18.15 -7.23 -14.67
CA GLY A 6 18.40 -7.56 -16.07
C GLY A 6 17.53 -6.79 -17.06
N LYS A 7 16.53 -6.00 -16.61
CA LYS A 7 15.68 -5.22 -17.53
C LYS A 7 16.50 -4.20 -18.32
N ILE A 8 16.58 -4.39 -19.64
CA ILE A 8 17.27 -3.47 -20.55
C ILE A 8 16.35 -2.29 -20.84
N THR A 9 16.84 -1.08 -20.63
CA THR A 9 16.15 0.17 -20.99
C THR A 9 17.12 1.12 -21.67
N LYS A 10 16.62 2.23 -22.23
CA LYS A 10 17.48 3.25 -22.87
C LYS A 10 18.58 3.78 -21.95
N SER A 11 18.28 4.00 -20.66
CA SER A 11 19.24 4.46 -19.64
C SER A 11 20.07 3.33 -19.04
N THR A 12 19.70 2.07 -19.28
CA THR A 12 20.33 0.89 -18.68
C THR A 12 20.55 -0.18 -19.77
N PRO A 13 21.41 0.09 -20.76
CA PRO A 13 21.55 -0.75 -21.96
C PRO A 13 22.14 -2.13 -21.69
N MET A 14 22.81 -2.31 -20.55
CA MET A 14 23.38 -3.58 -20.10
C MET A 14 22.46 -4.37 -19.16
N GLY A 15 21.22 -3.89 -18.94
CA GLY A 15 20.28 -4.45 -17.98
C GLY A 15 20.46 -3.89 -16.56
N SER A 16 19.35 -3.80 -15.81
CA SER A 16 19.39 -3.29 -14.43
C SER A 16 20.14 -4.24 -13.50
N LEU A 17 21.02 -3.69 -12.66
CA LEU A 17 21.70 -4.44 -11.59
C LEU A 17 21.03 -4.23 -10.23
N ASP A 18 20.16 -3.23 -10.12
CA ASP A 18 19.54 -2.85 -8.85
C ASP A 18 18.44 -3.83 -8.49
N ALA A 19 18.41 -4.26 -7.23
CA ALA A 19 17.30 -5.05 -6.71
C ALA A 19 16.04 -4.18 -6.66
N PRO A 20 14.92 -4.59 -7.29
CA PRO A 20 13.68 -3.84 -7.19
C PRO A 20 13.16 -3.88 -5.75
N PHE A 21 12.68 -2.74 -5.26
CA PHE A 21 11.96 -2.72 -3.99
C PHE A 21 10.45 -2.85 -4.22
N ASN A 22 9.74 -3.37 -3.23
CA ASN A 22 8.28 -3.48 -3.23
C ASN A 22 7.68 -2.24 -2.54
N PRO A 23 7.00 -1.33 -3.26
CA PRO A 23 6.48 -0.08 -2.70
C PRO A 23 5.48 -0.28 -1.57
N VAL A 24 4.66 -1.33 -1.67
CA VAL A 24 3.68 -1.68 -0.63
C VAL A 24 4.38 -2.17 0.63
N SER A 25 5.40 -3.04 0.52
CA SER A 25 6.22 -3.46 1.67
C SER A 25 6.93 -2.26 2.32
N LEU A 26 7.45 -1.33 1.51
CA LEU A 26 8.11 -0.13 2.02
C LEU A 26 7.14 0.74 2.82
N ALA A 27 5.95 1.00 2.27
CA ALA A 27 4.92 1.81 2.93
C ALA A 27 4.45 1.16 4.24
N ILE A 28 4.20 -0.14 4.23
CA ILE A 28 3.77 -0.89 5.41
C ILE A 28 4.88 -0.95 6.46
N GLY A 29 6.14 -1.14 6.04
CA GLY A 29 7.32 -1.10 6.93
C GLY A 29 7.56 0.28 7.55
N ALA A 30 7.14 1.35 6.87
CA ALA A 30 7.07 2.71 7.41
C ALA A 30 5.78 2.99 8.23
N GLU A 31 5.03 1.94 8.57
CA GLU A 31 3.80 1.96 9.37
C GLU A 31 2.62 2.69 8.73
N ALA A 32 2.62 2.96 7.41
CA ALA A 32 1.55 3.72 6.75
C ALA A 32 0.14 3.26 7.16
N GLY A 33 -0.74 4.22 7.45
CA GLY A 33 -2.11 3.98 7.93
C GLY A 33 -3.03 3.39 6.86
N PHE A 34 -2.82 3.79 5.60
CA PHE A 34 -3.53 3.24 4.45
C PHE A 34 -2.57 2.83 3.35
N VAL A 35 -2.68 1.58 2.93
CA VAL A 35 -1.90 1.01 1.82
C VAL A 35 -2.78 0.11 0.97
N ALA A 36 -2.79 0.34 -0.33
CA ALA A 36 -3.54 -0.43 -1.31
C ALA A 36 -2.73 -0.72 -2.59
N ARG A 37 -3.16 -1.74 -3.34
CA ARG A 37 -2.67 -2.04 -4.69
C ARG A 37 -3.85 -2.22 -5.64
N THR A 38 -3.73 -1.79 -6.88
CA THR A 38 -4.74 -1.99 -7.91
C THR A 38 -4.12 -2.03 -9.31
N VAL A 39 -4.90 -2.39 -10.31
CA VAL A 39 -4.52 -2.41 -11.73
C VAL A 39 -5.33 -1.35 -12.48
N ASP A 40 -4.73 -0.67 -13.45
CA ASP A 40 -5.36 0.38 -14.24
C ASP A 40 -6.51 -0.12 -15.15
N SER A 41 -6.40 -1.37 -15.61
CA SER A 41 -7.36 -2.03 -16.50
C SER A 41 -8.68 -2.38 -15.79
N ASP A 42 -8.66 -2.64 -14.48
CA ASP A 42 -9.86 -2.89 -13.67
C ASP A 42 -10.43 -1.58 -13.11
N ARG A 43 -11.10 -0.83 -13.99
CA ARG A 43 -11.64 0.51 -13.68
C ARG A 43 -12.57 0.52 -12.47
N LYS A 44 -13.39 -0.53 -12.29
CA LYS A 44 -14.35 -0.60 -11.18
C LYS A 44 -13.59 -0.75 -9.86
N HIS A 45 -12.64 -1.68 -9.81
CA HIS A 45 -11.81 -1.91 -8.64
C HIS A 45 -10.92 -0.70 -8.32
N LEU A 46 -10.25 -0.12 -9.32
CA LEU A 46 -9.45 1.10 -9.18
C LEU A 46 -10.28 2.24 -8.57
N THR A 47 -11.46 2.50 -9.12
CA THR A 47 -12.36 3.55 -8.61
C THR A 47 -12.73 3.31 -7.15
N ASP A 48 -12.97 2.05 -6.78
CA ASP A 48 -13.30 1.68 -5.41
C ASP A 48 -12.15 1.92 -4.44
N VAL A 49 -10.94 1.45 -4.80
CA VAL A 49 -9.73 1.65 -4.00
C VAL A 49 -9.42 3.14 -3.80
N LEU A 50 -9.50 3.95 -4.87
CA LEU A 50 -9.25 5.39 -4.77
C LEU A 50 -10.28 6.10 -3.90
N ARG A 51 -11.55 5.68 -3.93
CA ARG A 51 -12.58 6.21 -3.04
C ARG A 51 -12.27 5.91 -1.57
N GLN A 52 -11.85 4.68 -1.27
CA GLN A 52 -11.44 4.29 0.08
C GLN A 52 -10.19 5.06 0.54
N ALA A 53 -9.22 5.28 -0.36
CA ALA A 53 -8.03 6.06 -0.08
C ALA A 53 -8.37 7.53 0.23
N ALA A 54 -9.24 8.14 -0.57
CA ALA A 54 -9.69 9.53 -0.37
C ALA A 54 -10.48 9.71 0.93
N ALA A 55 -11.16 8.67 1.41
CA ALA A 55 -11.90 8.70 2.67
C ALA A 55 -11.00 8.44 3.90
N HIS A 56 -9.73 8.05 3.71
CA HIS A 56 -8.84 7.74 4.82
C HIS A 56 -8.31 9.01 5.49
N PRO A 57 -8.45 9.15 6.83
CA PRO A 57 -7.87 10.27 7.56
C PRO A 57 -6.35 10.10 7.71
N GLY A 58 -5.58 10.76 6.84
CA GLY A 58 -4.13 10.76 6.86
C GLY A 58 -3.52 10.48 5.50
N THR A 59 -2.27 10.00 5.48
CA THR A 59 -1.57 9.67 4.24
C THR A 59 -1.98 8.30 3.72
N ALA A 60 -2.38 8.23 2.46
CA ALA A 60 -2.70 7.00 1.74
C ALA A 60 -1.69 6.73 0.62
N LEU A 61 -1.19 5.49 0.55
CA LEU A 61 -0.40 5.01 -0.59
C LEU A 61 -1.20 4.01 -1.40
N VAL A 62 -1.32 4.26 -2.71
CA VAL A 62 -1.96 3.34 -3.66
C VAL A 62 -0.96 3.01 -4.76
N GLU A 63 -0.51 1.76 -4.80
CA GLU A 63 0.26 1.24 -5.92
C GLU A 63 -0.67 0.90 -7.08
N ILE A 64 -0.47 1.50 -8.23
CA ILE A 64 -1.26 1.24 -9.44
C ILE A 64 -0.35 0.57 -10.46
N TYR A 65 -0.60 -0.70 -10.75
CA TYR A 65 0.01 -1.37 -11.89
C TYR A 65 -0.60 -0.80 -13.16
N GLN A 66 0.22 -0.04 -13.89
CA GLN A 66 -0.18 0.68 -15.07
C GLN A 66 0.69 0.23 -16.24
N ASN A 67 0.06 -0.23 -17.32
CA ASN A 67 0.82 -0.64 -18.50
C ASN A 67 1.40 0.59 -19.21
N CYS A 68 2.68 0.50 -19.60
CA CYS A 68 3.30 1.53 -20.43
C CYS A 68 3.48 0.98 -21.85
N ASN A 69 2.45 1.11 -22.69
CA ASN A 69 2.42 0.59 -24.06
C ASN A 69 3.60 1.06 -24.95
N ILE A 70 4.28 2.14 -24.58
CA ILE A 70 5.34 2.76 -25.39
C ILE A 70 6.73 2.17 -25.06
N PHE A 71 6.99 1.78 -23.80
CA PHE A 71 8.33 1.41 -23.34
C PHE A 71 8.40 0.06 -22.60
N ASN A 72 7.26 -0.50 -22.21
CA ASN A 72 7.16 -1.74 -21.45
C ASN A 72 5.85 -2.44 -21.81
N ASP A 73 5.65 -2.64 -23.11
CA ASP A 73 4.45 -3.31 -23.63
C ASP A 73 4.44 -4.77 -23.16
N GLY A 74 3.30 -5.25 -22.68
CA GLY A 74 3.15 -6.61 -22.18
C GLY A 74 3.37 -6.83 -20.68
N ALA A 75 3.92 -5.87 -19.92
CA ALA A 75 4.43 -6.12 -18.56
C ALA A 75 3.38 -6.51 -17.51
N PHE A 76 2.10 -6.27 -17.79
CA PHE A 76 0.98 -6.63 -16.92
C PHE A 76 -0.12 -7.42 -17.65
N GLU A 77 0.17 -8.04 -18.80
CA GLU A 77 -0.84 -8.76 -19.62
C GLU A 77 -1.50 -9.91 -18.85
N VAL A 78 -0.76 -10.61 -18.00
CA VAL A 78 -1.29 -11.68 -17.12
C VAL A 78 -2.39 -11.16 -16.18
N LEU A 79 -2.37 -9.87 -15.87
CA LEU A 79 -3.39 -9.20 -15.04
C LEU A 79 -4.52 -8.57 -15.87
N LYS A 80 -4.43 -8.56 -17.21
CA LYS A 80 -5.43 -7.98 -18.12
C LYS A 80 -6.36 -9.02 -18.74
N ASP A 81 -5.86 -10.20 -19.11
CA ASP A 81 -6.71 -11.28 -19.60
C ASP A 81 -7.60 -11.78 -18.47
N LYS A 82 -8.92 -11.78 -18.66
CA LYS A 82 -9.87 -12.10 -17.57
C LYS A 82 -9.65 -13.49 -16.99
N GLN A 83 -9.32 -14.47 -17.81
CA GLN A 83 -9.17 -15.86 -17.39
C GLN A 83 -7.83 -16.07 -16.69
N GLN A 84 -6.76 -15.43 -17.16
CA GLN A 84 -5.46 -15.47 -16.47
C GLN A 84 -5.46 -14.63 -15.20
N ALA A 85 -6.17 -13.51 -15.18
CA ALA A 85 -6.30 -12.65 -14.02
C ALA A 85 -7.08 -13.32 -12.88
N GLU A 86 -8.04 -14.19 -13.19
CA GLU A 86 -8.72 -15.01 -12.16
C GLU A 86 -7.73 -15.91 -11.41
N GLU A 87 -6.74 -16.47 -12.10
CA GLU A 87 -5.71 -17.33 -11.52
C GLU A 87 -4.53 -16.56 -10.91
N ALA A 88 -4.22 -15.38 -11.42
CA ALA A 88 -3.05 -14.61 -11.00
C ALA A 88 -3.33 -13.58 -9.90
N VAL A 89 -4.58 -13.09 -9.79
CA VAL A 89 -4.95 -11.97 -8.91
C VAL A 89 -5.67 -12.45 -7.65
N ILE A 90 -5.16 -12.06 -6.50
CA ILE A 90 -5.80 -12.27 -5.21
C ILE A 90 -6.58 -11.00 -4.85
N ARG A 91 -7.90 -11.02 -5.02
CA ARG A 91 -8.76 -9.89 -4.62
C ARG A 91 -8.99 -9.91 -3.11
N LEU A 92 -8.49 -8.89 -2.43
CA LEU A 92 -8.58 -8.77 -0.99
C LEU A 92 -9.85 -8.03 -0.59
N GLU A 93 -10.76 -8.72 0.09
CA GLU A 93 -12.00 -8.16 0.62
C GLU A 93 -12.02 -8.21 2.15
N HIS A 94 -12.29 -7.08 2.80
CA HIS A 94 -12.29 -7.01 4.26
C HIS A 94 -13.34 -7.93 4.87
N GLY A 95 -12.92 -8.73 5.85
CA GLY A 95 -13.77 -9.68 6.57
C GLY A 95 -14.01 -11.00 5.82
N GLN A 96 -13.50 -11.16 4.60
CA GLN A 96 -13.67 -12.37 3.81
C GLN A 96 -12.44 -13.29 3.88
N PRO A 97 -12.62 -14.63 3.78
CA PRO A 97 -11.51 -15.55 3.53
C PRO A 97 -10.81 -15.19 2.22
N ILE A 98 -9.48 -15.22 2.22
CA ILE A 98 -8.70 -14.94 1.01
C ILE A 98 -8.74 -16.16 0.09
N ARG A 99 -9.59 -16.09 -0.95
CA ARG A 99 -9.74 -17.12 -1.99
C ARG A 99 -9.72 -16.48 -3.39
N PHE A 100 -9.18 -17.20 -4.36
CA PHE A 100 -9.03 -16.76 -5.76
C PHE A 100 -8.89 -17.97 -6.70
N GLY A 101 -8.73 -17.72 -8.01
CA GLY A 101 -8.78 -18.76 -9.04
C GLY A 101 -10.21 -19.10 -9.46
N ALA A 102 -10.31 -20.03 -10.42
CA ALA A 102 -11.60 -20.55 -10.89
C ALA A 102 -12.49 -21.01 -9.72
N PRO A 103 -13.81 -20.76 -9.78
CA PRO A 103 -14.73 -21.08 -8.70
C PRO A 103 -14.93 -22.60 -8.52
N LEU A 104 -15.07 -23.03 -7.28
CA LEU A 104 -15.57 -24.36 -6.90
C LEU A 104 -17.11 -24.37 -6.86
N ASP A 105 -17.69 -25.52 -6.46
CA ASP A 105 -19.15 -25.71 -6.32
C ASP A 105 -19.81 -24.72 -5.33
N ASP A 106 -19.03 -24.14 -4.40
CA ASP A 106 -19.48 -23.12 -3.46
C ASP A 106 -19.44 -21.68 -4.03
N GLY A 107 -19.02 -21.52 -5.30
CA GLY A 107 -18.89 -20.24 -5.98
C GLY A 107 -17.65 -19.42 -5.58
N LEU A 108 -16.77 -19.97 -4.74
CA LEU A 108 -15.55 -19.32 -4.28
C LEU A 108 -14.31 -19.95 -4.94
N GLY A 109 -13.23 -19.18 -5.05
CA GLY A 109 -12.01 -19.62 -5.74
C GLY A 109 -11.39 -20.90 -5.17
N HIS A 110 -10.84 -21.75 -6.03
CA HIS A 110 -10.21 -23.02 -5.65
C HIS A 110 -8.84 -22.87 -5.00
N LYS A 111 -8.23 -21.68 -5.01
CA LYS A 111 -7.00 -21.35 -4.29
C LYS A 111 -7.30 -20.47 -3.09
N GLY A 112 -6.47 -20.58 -2.07
CA GLY A 112 -6.58 -19.76 -0.86
C GLY A 112 -5.22 -19.47 -0.24
N VAL A 113 -5.21 -18.52 0.71
CA VAL A 113 -4.00 -18.14 1.44
C VAL A 113 -4.09 -18.63 2.88
N VAL A 114 -3.05 -19.33 3.34
CA VAL A 114 -2.90 -19.81 4.73
C VAL A 114 -1.62 -19.25 5.35
N ARG A 115 -1.57 -19.22 6.68
CA ARG A 115 -0.33 -18.95 7.42
C ARG A 115 0.33 -20.26 7.81
N ASP A 116 1.60 -20.43 7.43
CA ASP A 116 2.40 -21.57 7.85
C ASP A 116 2.70 -21.48 9.36
N PRO A 117 2.31 -22.48 10.18
CA PRO A 117 2.53 -22.43 11.62
C PRO A 117 4.00 -22.62 12.04
N ALA A 118 4.85 -23.19 11.17
CA ALA A 118 6.26 -23.42 11.44
C ALA A 118 7.12 -22.20 11.09
N THR A 119 6.83 -21.52 9.97
CA THR A 119 7.64 -20.37 9.52
C THR A 119 6.97 -19.02 9.77
N GLY A 120 5.65 -18.99 9.91
CA GLY A 120 4.85 -17.77 9.98
C GLY A 120 4.59 -17.12 8.61
N ASP A 121 5.14 -17.65 7.52
CA ASP A 121 4.95 -17.11 6.18
C ASP A 121 3.53 -17.34 5.66
N LEU A 122 3.13 -16.57 4.65
CA LEU A 122 1.91 -16.84 3.92
C LEU A 122 2.20 -17.75 2.72
N LYS A 123 1.32 -18.73 2.50
CA LYS A 123 1.40 -19.66 1.37
C LYS A 123 0.08 -19.73 0.65
N VAL A 124 0.15 -19.86 -0.68
CA VAL A 124 -1.00 -20.21 -1.52
C VAL A 124 -1.15 -21.73 -1.50
N VAL A 125 -2.38 -22.20 -1.31
CA VAL A 125 -2.75 -23.62 -1.31
C VAL A 125 -4.00 -23.83 -2.13
N ASP A 126 -4.18 -25.03 -2.67
CA ASP A 126 -5.49 -25.45 -3.17
C ASP A 126 -6.43 -25.68 -1.98
N VAL A 127 -7.67 -25.19 -2.10
CA VAL A 127 -8.67 -25.26 -1.03
C VAL A 127 -9.28 -26.66 -1.00
N THR A 128 -9.28 -27.26 0.18
CA THR A 128 -9.91 -28.55 0.45
C THR A 128 -10.81 -28.43 1.67
N PRO A 129 -11.78 -29.34 1.87
CA PRO A 129 -12.59 -29.36 3.08
C PRO A 129 -11.77 -29.37 4.38
N ASP A 130 -10.59 -30.02 4.36
CA ASP A 130 -9.73 -30.17 5.53
C ASP A 130 -8.95 -28.90 5.89
N ASN A 131 -8.66 -28.03 4.92
CA ASN A 131 -7.88 -26.81 5.14
C ASN A 131 -8.72 -25.51 5.12
N ALA A 132 -10.00 -25.60 4.80
CA ALA A 132 -10.89 -24.43 4.65
C ALA A 132 -10.95 -23.55 5.92
N SER A 133 -10.86 -24.15 7.11
CA SER A 133 -10.85 -23.43 8.40
C SER A 133 -9.53 -22.72 8.69
N HIS A 134 -8.45 -23.05 7.98
CA HIS A 134 -7.12 -22.45 8.13
C HIS A 134 -6.89 -21.27 7.18
N LEU A 135 -7.84 -21.00 6.28
CA LEU A 135 -7.76 -19.87 5.36
C LEU A 135 -7.71 -18.55 6.14
N LEU A 136 -6.82 -17.68 5.68
CA LEU A 136 -6.65 -16.37 6.28
C LEU A 136 -7.87 -15.50 5.97
N ILE A 137 -8.48 -14.93 7.00
CA ILE A 137 -9.50 -13.89 6.85
C ILE A 137 -8.80 -12.55 6.70
N HIS A 138 -9.08 -11.85 5.60
CA HIS A 138 -8.45 -10.55 5.36
C HIS A 138 -9.03 -9.48 6.28
N ASN A 139 -8.19 -8.86 7.10
CA ASN A 139 -8.61 -7.80 8.01
C ASN A 139 -7.72 -6.56 7.84
N THR A 140 -8.19 -5.61 7.04
CA THR A 140 -7.56 -4.31 6.80
C THR A 140 -7.40 -3.43 8.04
N ARG A 141 -8.20 -3.67 9.10
CA ARG A 141 -8.26 -2.86 10.32
C ARG A 141 -7.34 -3.38 11.44
N THR A 142 -6.57 -4.44 11.18
CA THR A 142 -5.66 -5.02 12.17
C THR A 142 -4.56 -4.03 12.53
N ALA A 143 -4.39 -3.73 13.82
CA ALA A 143 -3.37 -2.79 14.29
C ALA A 143 -1.96 -3.22 13.87
N SER A 144 -1.62 -4.50 14.02
CA SER A 144 -0.33 -5.04 13.57
C SER A 144 -0.18 -5.00 12.04
N PRO A 145 0.95 -4.52 11.50
CA PRO A 145 1.22 -4.51 10.07
C PRO A 145 1.64 -5.89 9.51
N THR A 146 1.89 -6.89 10.36
CA THR A 146 2.50 -8.18 9.98
C THR A 146 1.78 -8.88 8.85
N THR A 147 0.45 -9.01 8.92
CA THR A 147 -0.33 -9.68 7.88
C THR A 147 -0.31 -8.90 6.58
N ALA A 148 -0.49 -7.58 6.64
CA ALA A 148 -0.46 -6.73 5.45
C ALA A 148 0.92 -6.78 4.76
N PHE A 149 2.00 -6.78 5.55
CA PHE A 149 3.36 -6.92 5.04
C PHE A 149 3.60 -8.29 4.39
N ALA A 150 3.13 -9.37 5.02
CA ALA A 150 3.28 -10.70 4.45
C ALA A 150 2.46 -10.87 3.15
N LEU A 151 1.24 -10.29 3.10
CA LEU A 151 0.44 -10.26 1.88
C LEU A 151 1.20 -9.53 0.76
N SER A 152 1.82 -8.38 1.03
CA SER A 152 2.51 -7.62 -0.02
C SER A 152 3.69 -8.38 -0.65
N ARG A 153 4.18 -9.45 0.00
CA ARG A 153 5.28 -10.31 -0.45
C ARG A 153 4.82 -11.58 -1.18
N LEU A 154 3.51 -11.84 -1.30
CA LEU A 154 2.98 -13.00 -2.02
C LEU A 154 3.15 -12.93 -3.54
N ALA A 155 3.13 -11.71 -4.09
CA ALA A 155 3.28 -11.50 -5.52
C ALA A 155 4.65 -11.99 -5.97
N ASP A 156 4.67 -12.88 -6.95
CA ASP A 156 5.89 -13.29 -7.61
C ASP A 156 6.46 -12.09 -8.40
N PRO A 157 7.72 -11.68 -8.15
CA PRO A 157 8.26 -10.45 -8.71
C PRO A 157 8.50 -10.51 -10.23
N ASP A 158 8.62 -11.70 -10.81
CA ASP A 158 8.96 -11.88 -12.22
C ASP A 158 7.71 -12.22 -13.05
N THR A 159 6.80 -13.01 -12.49
CA THR A 159 5.60 -13.50 -13.19
C THR A 159 4.33 -12.76 -12.82
N LEU A 160 4.33 -12.01 -11.71
CA LEU A 160 3.18 -11.33 -11.13
C LEU A 160 2.02 -12.27 -10.75
N HIS A 161 2.25 -13.59 -10.70
CA HIS A 161 1.30 -14.52 -10.13
C HIS A 161 1.12 -14.27 -8.64
N HIS A 162 -0.06 -14.61 -8.13
CA HIS A 162 -0.46 -14.42 -6.73
C HIS A 162 -0.41 -12.96 -6.27
N THR A 163 -0.69 -12.01 -7.17
CA THR A 163 -0.66 -10.58 -6.87
C THR A 163 -1.88 -10.18 -6.05
N PRO A 164 -1.72 -9.71 -4.80
CA PRO A 164 -2.84 -9.20 -4.03
C PRO A 164 -3.21 -7.79 -4.45
N ILE A 165 -4.49 -7.58 -4.75
CA ILE A 165 -5.05 -6.26 -5.04
C ILE A 165 -6.17 -5.94 -4.06
N GLY A 166 -6.46 -4.66 -3.90
CA GLY A 166 -7.40 -4.12 -2.93
C GLY A 166 -6.67 -3.35 -1.84
N VAL A 167 -7.38 -3.05 -0.77
CA VAL A 167 -6.81 -2.40 0.42
C VAL A 167 -6.10 -3.46 1.26
N LEU A 168 -4.80 -3.31 1.49
CA LEU A 168 -4.03 -4.22 2.35
C LEU A 168 -4.12 -3.79 3.82
N ARG A 169 -4.14 -2.48 4.07
CA ARG A 169 -4.17 -1.88 5.41
C ARG A 169 -4.96 -0.58 5.38
N SER A 170 -5.79 -0.37 6.39
CA SER A 170 -6.56 0.87 6.62
C SER A 170 -6.84 1.00 8.12
N VAL A 171 -5.89 1.57 8.86
CA VAL A 171 -5.96 1.72 10.32
C VAL A 171 -5.97 3.18 10.71
N ASP A 172 -6.74 3.53 11.73
CA ASP A 172 -6.78 4.90 12.23
C ASP A 172 -5.48 5.22 12.97
N ARG A 173 -4.89 6.37 12.65
CA ARG A 173 -3.69 6.89 13.29
C ARG A 173 -3.87 8.38 13.54
N PRO A 174 -3.18 8.97 14.54
CA PRO A 174 -3.20 10.41 14.73
C PRO A 174 -2.69 11.12 13.47
N VAL A 175 -3.47 12.09 12.99
CA VAL A 175 -3.14 12.91 11.82
C VAL A 175 -2.36 14.13 12.28
N TYR A 176 -1.19 14.37 11.67
CA TYR A 176 -0.28 15.45 12.07
C TYR A 176 -0.98 16.81 12.13
N ASP A 177 -1.68 17.19 11.06
CA ASP A 177 -2.36 18.49 10.97
C ASP A 177 -3.41 18.67 12.07
N THR A 178 -4.14 17.61 12.42
CA THR A 178 -5.11 17.62 13.52
C THR A 178 -4.44 17.80 14.88
N LEU A 179 -3.34 17.09 15.12
CA LEU A 179 -2.58 17.22 16.36
C LEU A 179 -1.91 18.60 16.49
N MET A 180 -1.36 19.10 15.39
CA MET A 180 -0.74 20.42 15.32
C MET A 180 -1.77 21.51 15.56
N ALA A 181 -2.95 21.43 14.95
CA ALA A 181 -4.05 22.36 15.20
C ALA A 181 -4.44 22.38 16.69
N GLY A 182 -4.61 21.20 17.31
CA GLY A 182 -4.90 21.12 18.75
C GLY A 182 -3.78 21.70 19.64
N GLN A 183 -2.52 21.53 19.23
CA GLN A 183 -1.38 22.14 19.92
C GLN A 183 -1.41 23.68 19.81
N LEU A 184 -1.76 24.22 18.63
CA LEU A 184 -1.91 25.66 18.43
C LEU A 184 -3.06 26.24 19.26
N ASP A 185 -4.21 25.57 19.30
CA ASP A 185 -5.37 25.99 20.11
C ASP A 185 -5.00 26.05 21.59
N THR A 186 -4.33 25.00 22.10
CA THR A 186 -3.85 24.95 23.48
C THR A 186 -2.88 26.10 23.78
N ALA A 187 -1.95 26.41 22.85
CA ALA A 187 -1.01 27.50 23.02
C ALA A 187 -1.70 28.87 23.07
N ILE A 188 -2.75 29.07 22.26
CA ILE A 188 -3.56 30.29 22.23
C ILE A 188 -4.35 30.45 23.52
N GLU A 189 -4.94 29.38 24.04
CA GLU A 189 -5.69 29.42 25.30
C GLU A 189 -4.79 29.80 26.50
N GLN A 190 -3.56 29.28 26.53
CA GLN A 190 -2.64 29.49 27.65
C GLN A 190 -1.87 30.80 27.56
N ASN A 191 -1.46 31.21 26.35
CA ASN A 191 -0.51 32.30 26.14
C ASN A 191 -1.08 33.46 25.30
N GLY A 192 -2.34 33.36 24.86
CA GLY A 192 -2.95 34.30 23.91
C GLY A 192 -2.51 34.03 22.46
N LYS A 193 -3.11 34.77 21.51
CA LYS A 193 -2.89 34.59 20.05
C LYS A 193 -1.46 34.91 19.56
N GLY A 194 -0.59 35.39 20.45
CA GLY A 194 0.70 35.97 20.09
C GLY A 194 0.55 37.35 19.46
N ASP A 195 1.61 38.16 19.59
CA ASP A 195 1.72 39.46 18.94
C ASP A 195 3.04 39.49 18.15
N LEU A 196 2.93 39.55 16.82
CA LEU A 196 4.09 39.58 15.93
C LEU A 196 4.94 40.84 16.14
N ALA A 197 4.32 42.00 16.44
CA ALA A 197 5.06 43.22 16.68
C ALA A 197 5.87 43.12 17.97
N ALA A 198 5.29 42.56 19.03
CA ALA A 198 6.00 42.29 20.28
C ALA A 198 7.12 41.25 20.11
N LEU A 199 6.92 40.24 19.26
CA LEU A 199 7.94 39.24 18.95
C LEU A 199 9.14 39.86 18.21
N LEU A 200 8.87 40.67 17.19
CA LEU A 200 9.91 41.36 16.40
C LEU A 200 10.64 42.43 17.21
N ALA A 201 9.93 43.14 18.09
CA ALA A 201 10.49 44.10 19.04
C ALA A 201 11.05 43.43 20.32
N GLY A 202 11.27 42.11 20.28
CA GLY A 202 11.69 41.30 21.41
C GLY A 202 13.07 41.68 21.97
N LYS A 203 13.49 40.95 22.99
CA LYS A 203 14.66 41.32 23.81
C LYS A 203 16.02 41.15 23.11
N ASP A 204 16.04 40.48 21.96
CA ASP A 204 17.26 40.13 21.22
C ASP A 204 17.47 41.03 19.99
N THR A 205 17.28 42.34 20.15
CA THR A 205 17.63 43.32 19.10
C THR A 205 19.03 43.90 19.34
N TRP A 206 19.82 44.08 18.29
CA TRP A 206 21.03 44.90 18.32
C TRP A 206 20.88 46.10 17.39
N THR A 207 21.48 47.22 17.78
CA THR A 207 21.52 48.45 16.98
C THR A 207 22.74 48.43 16.08
N VAL A 208 22.58 48.69 14.78
CA VAL A 208 23.72 48.86 13.85
C VAL A 208 24.03 50.35 13.78
N GLU A 209 25.19 50.77 14.30
CA GLU A 209 25.66 52.14 14.16
C GLU A 209 26.27 52.36 12.77
N THR A 210 25.80 53.37 12.03
CA THR A 210 26.42 53.80 10.79
C THR A 210 27.64 54.66 11.08
N SER A 211 28.83 54.13 10.75
CA SER A 211 30.08 54.89 10.73
C SER A 211 29.93 56.10 9.81
N SER A 212 30.06 57.30 10.37
CA SER A 212 30.13 58.57 9.61
C SER A 212 31.57 58.85 9.17
#